data_AF-A0A0V0TDS8-F1
#
_entry.id   AF-A0A0V0TDS8-F1
#
_cell.length_a   1.000
_cell.length_b   1.000
_cell.length_c   1.000
_cell.angle_alpha   90.00
_cell.angle_beta   90.00
_cell.angle_gamma   90.00
#
_symmetry.space_group_name_H-M   'P 1'
#
loop_
_entity.id
_entity.type
_entity.pdbx_description
1 polymer ?
#
loop_
_entity_poly.entity_id
_entity_poly.type
_entity_poly.pdbx_seq_one_letter_code
_entity_poly.pdbx_strand_id
1 'polypeptide(L)'
;MTLLDPLHERVYAVLKSFPSGATEPEFISEFKFYIQYDVPFESYGFASLKDFIASAPNLYEIKCNIDGEVLYRAITNDSFCLYDSLMPIRQPQHDKRNKEYCFDYAPPIEKANSASSSISSEGTIAKTETNVK
;
A
#
# COMPACT_ATOMS: atom_id res chain seq x y z
N MET A 1 19.84 3.53 -17.91
CA MET A 1 18.73 4.40 -17.54
C MET A 1 17.46 3.76 -18.07
N THR A 2 16.75 3.01 -17.23
CA THR A 2 15.45 2.45 -17.59
C THR A 2 14.50 3.63 -17.77
N LEU A 3 14.11 3.91 -19.02
CA LEU A 3 12.99 4.78 -19.34
C LEU A 3 11.82 4.28 -18.50
N LEU A 4 11.46 5.06 -17.49
CA LEU A 4 10.34 4.71 -16.63
C LEU A 4 9.09 4.79 -17.49
N ASP A 5 8.21 3.80 -17.34
CA ASP A 5 6.97 3.72 -18.10
C ASP A 5 6.19 5.06 -17.99
N PRO A 6 5.65 5.63 -19.08
CA PRO A 6 4.84 6.85 -19.04
C PRO A 6 3.72 6.82 -18.00
N LEU A 7 3.17 5.65 -17.68
CA LEU A 7 2.18 5.51 -16.61
C LEU A 7 2.80 5.75 -15.24
N HIS A 8 3.98 5.20 -14.96
CA HIS A 8 4.69 5.46 -13.70
C HIS A 8 4.98 6.94 -13.50
N GLU A 9 5.34 7.68 -14.56
CA GLU A 9 5.57 9.11 -14.47
C GLU A 9 4.31 9.87 -14.01
N ARG A 10 3.16 9.55 -14.62
CA ARG A 10 1.87 10.18 -14.29
C ARG A 10 1.40 9.82 -12.88
N VAL A 11 1.47 8.53 -12.52
CA VAL A 11 1.10 8.05 -11.19
C VAL A 11 1.99 8.68 -10.12
N TYR A 12 3.30 8.75 -10.39
CA TYR A 12 4.26 9.37 -9.48
C TYR A 12 3.98 10.86 -9.29
N ALA A 13 3.72 11.61 -10.37
CA ALA A 13 3.38 13.02 -10.30
C ALA A 13 2.15 13.28 -9.44
N VAL A 14 1.08 12.48 -9.62
CA VAL A 14 -0.14 12.58 -8.81
C VAL A 14 0.15 12.23 -7.35
N LEU A 15 0.79 11.10 -7.05
CA LEU A 15 1.09 10.73 -5.67
C LEU A 15 2.04 11.71 -4.96
N LYS A 16 2.87 12.44 -5.70
CA LYS A 16 3.73 13.49 -5.17
C LYS A 16 2.94 14.72 -4.70
N SER A 17 1.74 14.97 -5.22
CA SER A 17 0.85 16.01 -4.67
C SER A 17 0.24 15.61 -3.31
N PHE A 18 0.35 14.34 -2.92
CA PHE A 18 -0.09 13.80 -1.63
C PHE A 18 1.11 13.41 -0.75
N PRO A 19 1.78 14.37 -0.09
CA PRO A 19 2.95 14.07 0.75
C PRO A 19 2.63 13.10 1.90
N SER A 20 1.40 13.17 2.42
CA SER A 20 0.88 12.26 3.46
C SER A 20 0.38 10.92 2.91
N GLY A 21 0.37 10.74 1.59
CA GLY A 21 -0.23 9.60 0.91
C GLY A 21 -1.72 9.78 0.61
N ALA A 22 -2.18 9.04 -0.39
CA ALA A 22 -3.56 9.04 -0.88
C ALA A 22 -4.17 7.66 -0.70
N THR A 23 -5.45 7.62 -0.31
CA THR A 23 -6.29 6.44 -0.47
C THR A 23 -6.54 6.18 -1.97
N GLU A 24 -6.96 4.96 -2.31
CA GLU A 24 -7.29 4.62 -3.71
C GLU A 24 -8.36 5.53 -4.33
N PRO A 25 -9.47 5.87 -3.64
CA PRO A 25 -10.47 6.78 -4.19
C PRO A 25 -9.93 8.21 -4.41
N GLU A 26 -9.16 8.73 -3.45
CA GLU A 26 -8.52 10.06 -3.58
C GLU A 26 -7.59 10.07 -4.80
N PHE A 27 -6.75 9.04 -4.95
CA PHE A 27 -5.83 8.92 -6.08
C PHE A 27 -6.57 8.84 -7.41
N ILE A 28 -7.58 7.97 -7.55
CA ILE A 28 -8.32 7.78 -8.80
C ILE A 28 -9.01 9.10 -9.22
N SER A 29 -9.63 9.79 -8.26
CA SER A 29 -10.26 11.09 -8.51
C SER A 29 -9.26 12.12 -9.02
N GLU A 30 -8.10 12.23 -8.37
CA GLU A 30 -7.09 13.22 -8.71
C GLU A 30 -6.38 12.89 -10.03
N PHE A 31 -6.10 11.61 -10.27
CA PHE A 31 -5.54 11.16 -11.54
C PHE A 31 -6.47 11.50 -12.69
N LYS A 32 -7.77 11.19 -12.56
CA LYS A 32 -8.76 11.53 -13.59
C LYS A 32 -8.86 13.05 -13.80
N PHE A 33 -8.76 13.83 -12.74
CA PHE A 33 -8.78 15.29 -12.82
C PHE A 33 -7.58 15.86 -13.61
N TYR A 34 -6.36 15.44 -13.30
CA TYR A 34 -5.16 15.98 -13.96
C TYR A 34 -4.89 15.38 -15.34
N ILE A 35 -5.13 14.09 -15.47
CA ILE A 35 -4.71 13.29 -16.62
C ILE A 35 -5.86 13.16 -17.64
N GLN A 36 -7.10 13.48 -17.25
CA GLN A 36 -8.33 13.52 -18.07
C GLN A 36 -8.78 12.17 -18.65
N TYR A 37 -8.25 11.06 -18.11
CA TYR A 37 -8.73 9.71 -18.43
C TYR A 37 -8.54 8.78 -17.21
N ASP A 38 -9.24 7.64 -17.21
CA ASP A 38 -9.18 6.67 -16.11
C ASP A 38 -7.82 5.95 -16.05
N VAL A 39 -7.39 5.53 -14.86
CA VAL A 39 -6.08 4.90 -14.73
C VAL A 39 -6.07 3.56 -15.49
N PRO A 40 -5.18 3.36 -16.47
CA PRO A 40 -5.31 2.28 -17.44
C PRO A 40 -4.61 1.00 -16.95
N PHE A 41 -4.76 0.62 -15.67
CA PHE A 41 -3.99 -0.47 -15.05
C PHE A 41 -4.01 -1.78 -15.87
N GLU A 42 -5.18 -2.17 -16.36
CA GLU A 42 -5.35 -3.40 -17.16
C GLU A 42 -4.53 -3.38 -18.44
N SER A 43 -4.43 -2.22 -19.10
CA SER A 43 -3.64 -2.05 -20.32
C SER A 43 -2.14 -2.21 -20.08
N TYR A 44 -1.70 -2.03 -18.83
CA TYR A 44 -0.33 -2.23 -18.37
C TYR A 44 -0.14 -3.57 -17.65
N GLY A 45 -1.15 -4.44 -17.63
CA GLY A 45 -1.08 -5.78 -17.04
C GLY A 45 -1.26 -5.83 -15.53
N PHE A 46 -1.79 -4.77 -14.91
CA PHE A 46 -2.06 -4.71 -13.47
C PHE A 46 -3.55 -4.82 -13.18
N ALA A 47 -3.92 -5.60 -12.17
CA ALA A 47 -5.32 -5.77 -11.77
C ALA A 47 -5.83 -4.64 -10.85
N SER A 48 -4.92 -3.93 -10.17
CA SER A 48 -5.26 -2.87 -9.22
C SER A 48 -4.15 -1.82 -9.10
N LEU A 49 -4.48 -0.66 -8.51
CA LEU A 49 -3.48 0.33 -8.09
C LEU A 49 -2.45 -0.29 -7.17
N LYS A 50 -2.89 -1.14 -6.24
CA LYS A 50 -2.00 -1.82 -5.30
C LYS A 50 -0.95 -2.67 -6.00
N ASP A 51 -1.34 -3.45 -7.01
CA ASP A 51 -0.41 -4.30 -7.78
C ASP A 51 0.57 -3.45 -8.59
N PHE A 52 0.09 -2.36 -9.18
CA PHE A 52 0.92 -1.39 -9.89
C PHE A 52 1.99 -0.78 -8.96
N ILE A 53 1.57 -0.33 -7.78
CA ILE A 53 2.46 0.27 -6.79
C ILE A 53 3.47 -0.75 -6.24
N ALA A 54 3.03 -1.97 -5.96
CA ALA A 54 3.89 -3.06 -5.47
C ALA A 54 4.94 -3.49 -6.50
N SER A 55 4.70 -3.25 -7.80
CA SER A 55 5.65 -3.59 -8.87
C SER A 55 6.90 -2.69 -8.90
N ALA A 56 6.83 -1.50 -8.31
CA ALA A 56 7.92 -0.52 -8.30
C ALA A 56 8.21 0.01 -6.88
N PRO A 57 8.70 -0.85 -5.96
CA PRO A 57 8.94 -0.50 -4.56
C PRO A 57 10.06 0.54 -4.37
N ASN A 58 10.86 0.79 -5.40
CA ASN A 58 11.87 1.85 -5.41
C ASN A 58 11.29 3.25 -5.66
N LEU A 59 10.03 3.34 -6.12
CA LEU A 59 9.35 4.59 -6.42
C LEU A 59 8.21 4.91 -5.47
N TYR A 60 7.61 3.88 -4.86
CA TYR A 60 6.40 4.03 -4.09
C TYR A 60 6.45 3.26 -2.77
N GLU A 61 5.65 3.74 -1.83
CA GLU A 61 5.38 3.10 -0.55
C GLU A 61 3.88 2.87 -0.39
N ILE A 62 3.55 1.76 0.28
CA ILE A 62 2.20 1.47 0.77
C ILE A 62 2.25 1.53 2.30
N LYS A 63 1.42 2.37 2.91
CA LYS A 63 1.33 2.58 4.36
C LYS A 63 -0.10 2.39 4.84
N CYS A 64 -0.28 2.27 6.16
CA CYS A 64 -1.59 2.34 6.78
C CYS A 64 -1.68 3.54 7.74
N ASN A 65 -2.82 4.24 7.75
CA ASN A 65 -3.12 5.24 8.78
C ASN A 65 -3.62 4.57 10.08
N ILE A 66 -3.85 5.38 11.11
CA ILE A 66 -4.41 4.95 12.40
C ILE A 66 -5.80 4.30 12.28
N ASP A 67 -6.55 4.67 11.25
CA ASP A 67 -7.89 4.15 10.97
C ASP A 67 -7.86 2.81 10.22
N GLY A 68 -6.67 2.32 9.84
CA GLY A 68 -6.46 1.08 9.09
C GLY A 68 -6.65 1.21 7.58
N GLU A 69 -6.79 2.43 7.06
CA GLU A 69 -6.89 2.68 5.62
C GLU A 69 -5.52 2.61 4.95
N VAL A 70 -5.50 2.03 3.75
CA VAL A 70 -4.30 1.91 2.92
C VAL A 70 -4.02 3.25 2.22
N LEU A 71 -2.80 3.74 2.39
CA LEU A 71 -2.28 4.96 1.79
C LEU A 71 -1.14 4.64 0.84
N TYR A 72 -1.25 5.12 -0.40
CA TYR A 72 -0.23 5.05 -1.43
C TYR A 72 0.57 6.35 -1.45
N ARG A 73 1.90 6.27 -1.51
CA ARG A 73 2.78 7.44 -1.44
C ARG A 73 3.95 7.30 -2.40
N ALA A 74 4.33 8.42 -3.02
CA ALA A 74 5.56 8.51 -3.81
C ALA A 74 6.78 8.69 -2.89
N ILE A 75 7.87 7.96 -3.18
CA ILE A 75 9.15 8.15 -2.51
C ILE A 75 9.82 9.38 -3.11
N THR A 76 9.94 10.43 -2.31
CA THR A 76 10.63 11.67 -2.70
C THR A 76 12.11 11.55 -2.33
N ASN A 77 12.96 11.26 -3.32
CA ASN A 77 14.41 11.40 -3.21
C ASN A 77 14.90 12.44 -4.22
N ASP A 78 16.01 13.11 -3.94
CA ASP A 78 16.63 14.11 -4.85
C ASP A 78 16.96 13.52 -6.24
N SER A 79 17.09 12.19 -6.36
CA SER A 79 17.30 11.50 -7.62
C SER A 79 16.09 11.50 -8.56
N PHE A 80 14.88 11.81 -8.05
CA PHE A 80 13.62 11.75 -8.78
C PHE A 80 13.02 13.14 -9.09
N CYS A 81 13.79 14.21 -8.87
CA CYS A 81 13.40 15.59 -9.24
C CYS A 81 13.11 15.78 -10.73
N LEU A 82 13.62 14.89 -11.60
CA LEU A 82 13.37 14.92 -13.04
C LEU A 82 11.87 14.83 -13.37
N TYR A 83 11.08 14.12 -12.54
CA TYR A 83 9.63 14.00 -12.74
C TYR A 83 8.88 15.32 -12.52
N ASP A 84 9.41 16.23 -11.70
CA ASP A 84 8.78 17.56 -11.46
C ASP A 84 8.78 18.42 -12.71
N SER A 85 9.78 18.23 -13.58
CA SER A 85 9.88 18.97 -14.84
C SER A 85 8.95 18.41 -15.92
N LEU A 86 8.55 17.15 -15.80
CA LEU A 86 7.75 16.45 -16.82
C LEU A 86 6.25 16.66 -16.64
N MET A 87 5.76 16.72 -15.39
CA MET A 87 4.35 16.97 -15.09
C MET A 87 4.19 17.92 -13.89
N PRO A 88 4.14 19.25 -14.11
CA PRO A 88 3.94 20.21 -13.04
C PRO A 88 2.49 20.17 -12.54
N ILE A 89 2.21 19.30 -11.58
CA ILE A 89 0.95 19.29 -10.84
C ILE A 89 1.04 20.36 -9.76
N ARG A 90 0.24 21.43 -9.88
CA ARG A 90 0.12 22.44 -8.82
C ARG A 90 -0.51 21.74 -7.61
N GLN A 91 0.25 21.60 -6.53
CA GLN A 91 -0.22 21.00 -5.27
C GLN A 91 -1.58 21.59 -4.91
N PRO A 92 -2.67 20.81 -4.97
CA PRO A 92 -3.93 21.24 -4.41
C PRO A 92 -3.72 21.50 -2.92
N GLN A 93 -4.58 22.33 -2.33
CA GLN A 93 -4.74 22.35 -0.88
C GLN A 93 -5.42 21.06 -0.44
N HIS A 94 -4.78 19.90 -0.66
CA HIS A 94 -5.21 18.65 -0.06
C HIS A 94 -5.15 18.84 1.44
N ASP A 95 -6.19 18.34 2.10
CA ASP A 95 -6.34 18.45 3.54
C ASP A 95 -5.08 17.92 4.19
N LYS A 96 -4.26 18.85 4.71
CA LYS A 96 -3.02 18.55 5.44
C LYS A 96 -3.33 17.94 6.81
N ARG A 97 -4.57 17.50 7.07
CA ARG A 97 -4.90 16.67 8.21
C ARG A 97 -3.82 15.61 8.30
N ASN A 98 -3.06 15.71 9.38
CA ASN A 98 -1.92 14.90 9.67
C ASN A 98 -2.42 13.45 9.68
N LYS A 99 -2.28 12.73 8.56
CA LYS A 99 -2.61 11.30 8.45
C LYS A 99 -1.53 10.58 9.24
N GLU A 100 -1.66 10.60 10.56
CA GLU A 100 -0.67 10.10 11.50
C GLU A 100 -0.38 8.63 11.13
N TYR A 101 0.86 8.37 10.74
CA TYR A 101 1.28 7.08 10.21
C TYR A 101 1.36 6.08 11.34
N CYS A 102 0.70 4.93 11.16
CA CYS A 102 0.63 3.95 12.22
C CYS A 102 1.68 2.84 11.99
N PHE A 103 1.71 2.21 10.80
CA PHE A 103 2.59 1.05 10.55
C PHE A 103 2.93 0.86 9.05
N ASP A 104 4.04 0.16 8.77
CA ASP A 104 4.35 -0.37 7.44
C ASP A 104 3.30 -1.40 7.02
N TYR A 105 2.86 -1.37 5.76
CA TYR A 105 1.85 -2.30 5.27
C TYR A 105 2.39 -3.74 5.30
N ALA A 106 1.82 -4.57 6.16
CA ALA A 106 1.96 -6.02 6.09
C ALA A 106 0.76 -6.58 5.29
N PRO A 107 0.99 -7.30 4.16
CA PRO A 107 -0.11 -7.94 3.46
C PRO A 107 -0.87 -8.88 4.41
N PRO A 108 -2.22 -8.90 4.37
CA PRO A 108 -2.97 -9.80 5.21
C PRO A 108 -2.55 -11.23 4.89
N ILE A 109 -2.06 -11.94 5.92
CA ILE A 109 -1.76 -13.37 5.82
C ILE A 109 -3.11 -14.04 5.60
N GLU A 110 -3.35 -14.55 4.38
CA GLU A 110 -4.49 -15.41 4.12
C GLU A 110 -4.44 -16.57 5.12
N LYS A 111 -5.40 -16.61 6.05
CA LYS A 111 -5.61 -17.82 6.85
C LYS A 111 -6.17 -18.87 5.91
N ALA A 112 -5.28 -19.63 5.29
CA ALA A 112 -5.60 -20.87 4.62
C ALA A 112 -6.15 -21.84 5.67
N ASN A 113 -7.46 -21.78 5.92
CA ASN A 113 -8.18 -22.80 6.66
C ASN A 113 -8.43 -23.97 5.70
N SER A 114 -7.36 -24.63 5.26
CA SER A 114 -7.45 -25.97 4.68
C SER A 114 -7.57 -26.94 5.84
N ALA A 115 -8.78 -27.43 6.07
CA ALA A 115 -9.02 -28.56 6.94
C ALA A 115 -8.19 -29.77 6.48
N SER A 116 -7.36 -30.31 7.36
CA SER A 116 -6.96 -31.71 7.27
C SER A 116 -6.86 -32.31 8.66
N SER A 117 -7.74 -33.27 8.89
CA SER A 117 -7.87 -34.08 10.10
C SER A 117 -6.81 -35.17 10.10
N SER A 118 -6.12 -35.39 11.23
CA SER A 118 -5.50 -36.67 11.58
C SER A 118 -5.15 -36.74 13.08
N ILE A 119 -6.09 -37.31 13.84
CA ILE A 119 -5.98 -38.33 14.91
C ILE A 119 -4.64 -38.57 15.65
N SER A 120 -4.79 -38.54 17.00
CA SER A 120 -4.30 -39.46 18.05
C SER A 120 -2.81 -39.53 18.41
N SER A 121 -2.48 -39.28 19.69
CA SER A 121 -1.96 -40.31 20.63
C SER A 121 -1.81 -39.79 22.07
N GLU A 122 -2.14 -40.69 23.00
CA GLU A 122 -2.07 -40.71 24.47
C GLU A 122 -0.84 -40.11 25.17
N GLY A 123 -1.04 -39.65 26.42
CA GLY A 123 0.05 -39.27 27.33
C GLY A 123 -0.41 -38.74 28.69
N THR A 124 -0.93 -39.62 29.54
CA THR A 124 -1.23 -39.40 30.98
C THR A 124 0.05 -39.16 31.78
N ILE A 125 0.09 -38.18 32.70
CA ILE A 125 0.68 -38.34 34.06
C ILE A 125 0.33 -37.19 35.04
N ALA A 126 -0.35 -37.61 36.11
CA ALA A 126 -0.22 -37.27 37.53
C ALA A 126 0.11 -35.84 38.00
N LYS A 127 -0.78 -35.30 38.86
CA LYS A 127 -0.39 -34.60 40.10
C LYS A 127 -1.28 -35.05 41.26
N THR A 128 -0.73 -35.89 42.11
CA THR A 128 -1.13 -36.09 43.50
C THR A 128 -0.67 -34.89 44.32
N GLU A 129 -1.53 -34.29 45.13
CA GLU A 129 -1.10 -33.71 46.39
C GLU A 129 -2.20 -33.80 47.45
N THR A 130 -1.81 -34.44 48.54
CA THR A 130 -2.53 -34.85 49.73
C THR A 130 -2.81 -33.64 50.63
N ASN A 131 -3.98 -33.55 51.25
CA ASN A 131 -4.07 -32.85 52.53
C ASN A 131 -5.00 -33.61 53.49
N VAL A 132 -4.36 -34.15 54.53
CA VAL A 132 -4.95 -34.69 55.74
C VAL A 132 -4.77 -33.62 56.81
N LYS A 133 -5.87 -33.16 57.41
CA LYS A 133 -6.04 -33.20 58.87
C LYS A 133 -7.52 -33.08 59.25
#